data_AF-A0A948P2G9-F1
#
_entry.id   AF-A0A948P2G9-F1
#
_cell.length_a   1.000
_cell.length_b   1.000
_cell.length_c   1.000
_cell.angle_alpha   90.00
_cell.angle_beta   90.00
_cell.angle_gamma   90.00
#
_symmetry.space_group_name_H-M   'P 1'
#
loop_
_entity.id
_entity.type
_entity.pdbx_description
1 polymer ?
#
loop_
_entity_poly.entity_id
_entity_poly.type
_entity_poly.pdbx_seq_one_letter_code
_entity_poly.pdbx_strand_id
1 'polypeptide(L)' 'MMESVVLDPLEYRIDRPSLLARLRLKKGSGHATKVEGLIREAEAVAHPRAIYRMAFIESRGDQ' A
#
# COMPACT_ATOMS: atom_id res chain seq x y z
N MET A 1 -28.67 9.85 2.90
CA MET A 1 -27.52 8.94 3.09
C MET A 1 -26.29 9.64 2.54
N MET A 2 -25.18 9.68 3.28
CA MET A 2 -23.91 10.19 2.74
C MET A 2 -23.33 9.15 1.78
N GLU A 3 -22.97 9.61 0.57
CA GLU A 3 -22.41 8.75 -0.47
C GLU A 3 -21.01 8.25 -0.07
N SER A 4 -20.76 6.97 -0.32
CA SER A 4 -19.43 6.35 -0.14
C SER A 4 -18.59 6.54 -1.39
N VAL A 5 -17.33 6.92 -1.22
CA VAL A 5 -16.36 6.96 -2.32
C VAL A 5 -15.62 5.63 -2.38
N VAL A 6 -15.53 5.07 -3.58
CA VAL A 6 -14.81 3.83 -3.88
C VAL A 6 -13.58 4.15 -4.71
N LEU A 7 -12.42 3.69 -4.27
CA LEU A 7 -11.14 3.76 -4.98
C LEU A 7 -10.85 2.36 -5.55
N ASP A 8 -10.92 2.23 -6.88
CA ASP A 8 -10.86 0.95 -7.58
C ASP A 8 -10.28 1.07 -9.01
N PRO A 9 -9.01 0.68 -9.23
CA PRO A 9 -8.02 0.31 -8.22
C PRO A 9 -7.44 1.54 -7.52
N LEU A 10 -7.05 1.37 -6.26
CA LEU A 10 -6.14 2.29 -5.57
C LEU A 10 -4.74 2.17 -6.19
N GLU A 11 -4.02 3.29 -6.35
CA GLU A 11 -2.63 3.23 -6.80
C GLU A 11 -1.80 2.37 -5.84
N TYR A 12 -1.07 1.40 -6.41
CA TYR A 12 -0.21 0.50 -5.67
C TYR A 12 1.24 0.66 -6.12
N ARG A 13 2.04 1.29 -5.25
CA ARG A 13 3.48 1.47 -5.44
C ARG A 13 4.21 1.06 -4.18
N ILE A 14 5.13 0.11 -4.32
CA ILE A 14 5.97 -0.32 -3.21
C ILE A 14 7.15 0.65 -3.10
N ASP A 15 7.40 1.13 -1.88
CA ASP A 15 8.63 1.87 -1.57
C ASP A 15 9.83 0.91 -1.60
N ARG A 16 10.47 0.81 -2.78
CA ARG A 16 11.61 -0.07 -3.04
C ARG A 16 12.79 0.25 -2.10
N PRO A 17 13.25 1.52 -1.96
CA PRO A 17 14.32 1.85 -1.01
C PRO A 17 14.04 1.39 0.42
N SER A 18 12.85 1.68 0.95
CA SER A 18 12.47 1.31 2.31
C SER A 18 12.42 -0.21 2.50
N LEU A 19 11.83 -0.93 1.54
CA LEU A 19 11.72 -2.38 1.61
C LEU A 19 13.10 -3.07 1.54
N LEU A 20 13.98 -2.65 0.62
CA LEU A 20 15.33 -3.19 0.52
C LEU A 20 16.16 -2.91 1.78
N ALA A 21 16.03 -1.71 2.36
CA ALA A 21 16.69 -1.36 3.62
C ALA A 21 16.18 -2.21 4.79
N ARG A 22 14.86 -2.41 4.90
CA ARG A 22 14.24 -3.25 5.94
C ARG A 22 14.67 -4.71 5.84
N LEU A 23 14.89 -5.21 4.61
CA LEU A 23 15.42 -6.55 4.35
C LEU A 23 16.96 -6.63 4.43
N ARG A 24 17.64 -5.51 4.71
CA ARG A 24 19.10 -5.40 4.80
C ARG A 24 19.82 -5.88 3.53
N LEU A 25 19.20 -5.65 2.36
CA LEU A 25 19.75 -6.09 1.09
C LEU A 25 20.75 -5.05 0.56
N LYS A 26 21.97 -5.50 0.29
CA LYS A 26 22.98 -4.65 -0.35
C LYS A 26 22.56 -4.33 -1.78
N LYS A 27 22.62 -3.05 -2.16
CA LYS A 27 22.38 -2.59 -3.52
C LYS A 27 23.29 -3.34 -4.51
N GLY A 28 22.70 -3.82 -5.60
CA GLY A 28 23.41 -4.59 -6.63
C GLY A 28 23.71 -6.05 -6.26
N SER A 29 23.31 -6.53 -5.07
CA SER A 29 23.37 -7.97 -4.77
C SER A 29 22.33 -8.75 -5.59
N GLY A 30 22.58 -10.04 -5.84
CA GLY A 30 21.62 -10.90 -6.54
C GLY A 30 20.26 -10.99 -5.82
N HIS A 31 20.24 -10.95 -4.48
CA HIS A 31 19.02 -10.91 -3.70
C HIS A 31 18.24 -9.60 -3.88
N ALA A 32 18.93 -8.46 -3.95
CA ALA A 32 18.28 -7.18 -4.26
C ALA A 32 17.63 -7.22 -5.66
N THR A 33 18.33 -7.73 -6.67
CA THR A 33 17.77 -7.90 -8.03
C THR A 33 16.55 -8.81 -8.04
N LYS A 34 16.59 -9.92 -7.28
CA LYS A 34 15.45 -10.83 -7.17
C LYS A 34 14.23 -10.14 -6.55
N VAL A 35 14.43 -9.43 -5.44
CA VAL A 35 13.34 -8.69 -4.77
C VAL A 35 12.78 -7.60 -5.67
N GLU A 36 13.62 -6.85 -6.38
CA GLU A 36 13.18 -5.85 -7.36
C GLU A 36 12.29 -6.44 -8.45
N GLY A 37 12.60 -7.66 -8.92
CA GLY A 37 11.77 -8.43 -9.84
C GLY A 37 10.41 -8.77 -9.24
N LEU A 38 10.39 -9.35 -8.03
CA LEU A 38 9.16 -9.68 -7.32
C LEU A 38 8.28 -8.45 -7.05
N ILE A 39 8.88 -7.29 -6.77
CA ILE A 39 8.14 -6.03 -6.61
C ILE A 39 7.44 -5.66 -7.92
N ARG A 40 8.12 -5.77 -9.08
CA ARG A 40 7.49 -5.47 -10.38
C ARG A 40 6.33 -6.40 -10.67
N GLU A 41 6.49 -7.69 -10.39
CA GLU A 41 5.42 -8.68 -10.57
C GLU A 41 4.24 -8.38 -9.65
N ALA A 42 4.51 -8.11 -8.36
CA ALA A 42 3.48 -7.74 -7.40
C ALA A 42 2.72 -6.47 -7.81
N GLU A 43 3.43 -5.42 -8.25
CA GLU A 43 2.82 -4.18 -8.74
C GLU A 43 1.99 -4.38 -10.02
N ALA A 44 2.35 -5.35 -10.87
CA ALA A 44 1.62 -5.65 -12.11
C ALA A 44 0.29 -6.40 -11.88
N VAL A 45 0.21 -7.19 -10.80
CA VAL A 45 -0.98 -8.03 -10.52
C VAL A 45 -1.86 -7.49 -9.38
N ALA A 46 -1.36 -6.53 -8.60
CA ALA A 46 -2.11 -5.97 -7.49
C ALA A 46 -3.32 -5.17 -7.98
N HIS A 47 -4.46 -5.35 -7.29
CA HIS A 47 -5.69 -4.62 -7.53
C HIS A 47 -6.33 -4.19 -6.20
N PRO A 48 -5.65 -3.35 -5.40
CA PRO A 48 -6.17 -2.96 -4.11
C PRO A 48 -7.38 -2.05 -4.27
N ARG A 49 -8.32 -2.19 -3.34
CA ARG A 49 -9.58 -1.45 -3.33
C ARG A 49 -9.76 -0.81 -1.97
N ALA A 50 -10.26 0.41 -1.96
CA ALA A 50 -10.58 1.11 -0.72
C ALA A 50 -11.97 1.73 -0.82
N ILE A 51 -12.67 1.79 0.30
CA ILE A 51 -13.95 2.48 0.43
C ILE A 51 -13.86 3.42 1.63
N TYR A 52 -14.33 4.65 1.47
CA TYR A 52 -14.46 5.59 2.57
C TYR A 52 -15.77 6.36 2.48
N ARG A 53 -16.25 6.85 3.62
CA ARG A 53 -17.40 7.73 3.71
C ARG A 53 -17.17 8.75 4.80
N MET A 54 -17.69 9.96 4.63
CA MET A 54 -17.73 10.94 5.71
C MET A 54 -18.74 10.50 6.77
N ALA A 55 -18.35 10.57 8.03
CA ALA A 55 -19.22 10.32 9.18
C ALA A 55 -19.00 11.40 10.23
N PHE A 56 -20.08 11.91 10.82
CA PHE A 56 -20.01 12.79 11.98
C PHE A 56 -19.89 11.96 13.24
N ILE A 57 -18.95 12.33 14.12
CA ILE A 57 -18.86 11.76 15.47
C ILE A 57 -19.85 12.57 16.33
N GLU A 58 -21.01 11.99 16.65
CA GLU A 58 -22.07 12.67 17.39
C GLU A 58 -21.75 12.82 18.89
N SER A 59 -20.83 12.01 19.45
CA SER A 59 -20.22 12.26 20.76
C SER A 59 -18.89 11.49 20.88
N ARG A 60 -17.91 12.09 21.57
CA ARG A 60 -16.80 11.34 22.17
C ARG A 60 -17.26 11.07 23.60
N GLY A 61 -17.59 9.83 23.90
CA GLY A 61 -17.92 9.46 25.28
C GLY A 61 -16.69 9.65 26.16
N ASP A 62 -16.69 10.66 27.00
CA ASP A 62 -15.89 10.68 28.22
C ASP A 62 -16.62 9.77 29.22
N GLN A 63 -16.02 8.60 29.51
CA GLN A 63 -16.35 7.86 30.72
C GLN A 63 -15.64 8.50 31.91
#